data_AF-A0A2I1GXK1-F1
#
_entry.id   AF-A0A2I1GXK1-F1
#
_cell.length_a   1.000
_cell.length_b   1.000
_cell.length_c   1.000
_cell.angle_alpha   90.00
_cell.angle_beta   90.00
_cell.angle_gamma   90.00
#
_symmetry.space_group_name_H-M   'P 1'
#
loop_
_entity.id
_entity.type
_entity.pdbx_description
1 polymer ?
#
loop_
_entity_poly.entity_id
_entity_poly.type
_entity_poly.pdbx_seq_one_letter_code
_entity_poly.pdbx_strand_id
1 'polypeptide(L)' 'MVPMEPYAVLVSYLQECNKKSYDSYRKHNRDSIVDSLSPSFDSQDLDSTWSRNFLKEAERLVNKNT' A
#
# COMPACT_ATOMS: atom_id res chain seq x y z
N MET A 1 -16.75 11.28 5.25
CA MET A 1 -15.71 10.24 5.45
C MET A 1 -14.41 10.88 4.97
N VAL A 2 -13.44 11.10 5.85
CA VAL A 2 -12.14 11.68 5.45
C VAL A 2 -11.41 10.61 4.63
N PRO A 3 -10.85 10.92 3.45
CA PRO A 3 -10.09 9.94 2.69
C PRO A 3 -8.94 9.46 3.57
N MET A 4 -8.88 8.18 3.86
CA MET A 4 -7.75 7.62 4.60
C MET A 4 -6.54 7.73 3.68
N GLU A 5 -5.49 8.42 4.15
CA GLU A 5 -4.24 8.55 3.40
C GLU A 5 -3.79 7.16 2.92
N PRO A 6 -3.45 6.98 1.63
CA PRO A 6 -3.08 5.68 1.06
C PRO A 6 -1.99 4.94 1.83
N TYR A 7 -1.11 5.70 2.48
CA TYR A 7 -0.05 5.16 3.33
C TYR A 7 -0.58 4.57 4.64
N ALA A 8 -1.62 5.17 5.24
CA ALA A 8 -2.28 4.60 6.42
C ALA A 8 -2.98 3.28 6.08
N VAL A 9 -3.61 3.18 4.90
CA VAL A 9 -4.22 1.96 4.39
C VAL A 9 -3.19 0.84 4.23
N LEU A 10 -2.00 1.15 3.72
CA LEU A 10 -0.89 0.20 3.63
C LEU A 10 -0.45 -0.34 4.99
N VAL A 11 -0.24 0.55 5.97
CA VAL A 11 0.23 0.17 7.30
C VAL A 11 -0.81 -0.69 8.02
N SER A 12 -2.08 -0.29 8.02
CA SER A 12 -3.17 -1.08 8.60
C SER A 12 -3.29 -2.44 7.93
N TYR A 13 -3.20 -2.49 6.60
CA TYR A 13 -3.26 -3.75 5.85
C TYR A 13 -2.13 -4.72 6.24
N LEU A 14 -0.91 -4.22 6.42
CA LEU A 14 0.25 -5.02 6.83
C LEU A 14 0.16 -5.47 8.29
N GLN A 15 -0.45 -4.68 9.18
CA GLN A 15 -0.63 -5.02 10.59
C GLN A 15 -1.75 -6.05 10.83
N GLU A 16 -2.82 -6.00 10.04
CA GLU A 16 -3.99 -6.86 10.25
C GLU A 16 -3.90 -8.23 9.54
N CYS A 17 -3.07 -8.36 8.50
CA CYS A 17 -3.06 -9.56 7.65
C CYS A 17 -1.74 -10.34 7.71
N ASN A 18 -1.80 -11.53 8.32
CA ASN A 18 -0.64 -12.39 8.60
C ASN A 18 0.05 -13.00 7.35
N LYS A 19 -0.55 -12.94 6.15
CA LYS A 19 0.02 -13.48 4.88
C LYS A 19 -0.63 -12.86 3.64
N LYS A 20 -0.29 -11.63 3.26
CA LYS A 20 -0.78 -11.10 1.98
C LYS A 20 0.31 -10.44 1.16
N SER A 21 0.33 -10.77 -0.13
CA SER A 21 1.24 -10.21 -1.13
C SER A 21 0.82 -8.80 -1.55
N TYR A 22 1.75 -8.08 -2.19
CA TYR A 22 1.47 -6.81 -2.84
C TYR A 22 0.29 -6.91 -3.84
N ASP A 23 0.15 -8.03 -4.56
CA ASP A 23 -0.98 -8.25 -5.47
C ASP A 23 -2.33 -8.25 -4.75
N SER A 24 -2.39 -8.89 -3.56
CA SER A 24 -3.60 -8.86 -2.74
C SER A 24 -3.89 -7.47 -2.19
N TYR A 25 -2.85 -6.70 -1.82
CA TYR A 25 -2.98 -5.32 -1.36
C TYR A 25 -3.57 -4.44 -2.46
N ARG A 26 -3.02 -4.56 -3.68
CA ARG A 26 -3.47 -3.81 -4.85
C ARG A 26 -4.91 -4.12 -5.22
N LYS A 27 -5.31 -5.40 -5.17
CA LYS A 27 -6.70 -5.81 -5.46
C LYS A 27 -7.69 -5.31 -4.42
N HIS A 28 -7.33 -5.36 -3.14
CA HIS A 28 -8.23 -5.00 -2.04
C HIS A 28 -8.40 -3.49 -1.88
N ASN A 29 -7.34 -2.71 -2.16
CA ASN A 29 -7.31 -1.26 -1.92
C ASN A 29 -7.22 -0.45 -3.21
N ARG A 30 -7.63 -1.04 -4.36
CA ARG A 30 -7.48 -0.44 -5.69
C ARG A 30 -8.11 0.95 -5.75
N ASP A 31 -9.32 1.09 -5.22
CA ASP A 31 -10.07 2.35 -5.30
C ASP A 31 -9.40 3.44 -4.47
N SER A 32 -8.95 3.14 -3.25
CA SER A 32 -8.18 4.10 -2.42
C SER A 32 -6.85 4.50 -3.05
N ILE A 33 -6.18 3.57 -3.74
CA ILE A 33 -4.95 3.86 -4.48
C ILE A 33 -5.28 4.77 -5.67
N VAL A 34 -6.30 4.45 -6.46
CA VAL A 34 -6.71 5.23 -7.64
C VAL A 34 -7.19 6.63 -7.27
N ASP A 35 -7.98 6.77 -6.20
CA ASP A 35 -8.48 8.06 -5.70
C ASP A 35 -7.36 8.98 -5.21
N SER A 36 -6.23 8.40 -4.82
CA SER A 36 -5.05 9.16 -4.42
C SER A 36 -4.18 9.64 -5.56
N LEU A 37 -4.52 9.26 -6.80
CA LEU A 37 -3.71 9.59 -7.95
C LEU A 37 -4.14 10.90 -8.57
N SER A 38 -3.13 11.70 -8.89
CA SER A 38 -3.29 12.81 -9.80
C SER A 38 -3.71 12.26 -11.19
N PRO A 39 -4.57 12.95 -11.94
CA PRO A 39 -5.00 12.53 -13.29
C PRO A 39 -3.84 12.31 -14.28
N SER A 40 -2.65 12.86 -14.00
CA SER A 40 -1.45 12.76 -14.81
C SER A 40 -0.54 11.58 -14.45
N PHE A 41 -0.95 10.71 -13.53
CA PHE A 41 -0.08 9.69 -12.97
C PHE A 41 -0.09 8.41 -13.83
N ASP A 42 1.09 7.98 -14.28
CA ASP A 42 1.23 6.77 -15.10
C ASP A 42 1.05 5.50 -14.25
N SER A 43 0.28 4.54 -14.76
CA SER A 43 -0.05 3.30 -14.06
C SER A 43 1.18 2.42 -13.78
N GLN A 44 2.25 2.56 -14.57
CA GLN A 44 3.48 1.80 -14.40
C GLN A 44 4.38 2.38 -13.30
N ASP A 45 4.39 3.71 -13.18
CA ASP A 45 5.04 4.44 -12.08
C ASP A 45 4.32 4.19 -10.75
N LEU A 46 3.00 4.01 -10.80
CA LEU A 46 2.19 3.63 -9.66
C LEU A 46 2.63 2.30 -9.07
N ASP A 47 2.62 1.24 -9.87
CA ASP A 47 2.94 -0.11 -9.40
C ASP A 47 4.37 -0.18 -8.86
N SER A 48 5.31 0.51 -9.53
CA SER A 48 6.70 0.59 -9.10
C SER A 48 6.87 1.35 -7.79
N THR A 49 6.05 2.37 -7.54
CA THR A 49 6.10 3.17 -6.29
C THR A 49 5.46 2.42 -5.13
N TRP A 50 4.27 1.85 -5.34
CA TRP A 50 3.53 1.18 -4.29
C TRP A 50 4.13 -0.16 -3.89
N SER A 51 4.73 -0.91 -4.82
CA SER A 51 5.48 -2.13 -4.50
C SER A 51 6.70 -1.83 -3.62
N ARG A 52 7.45 -0.76 -3.92
CA ARG A 52 8.58 -0.30 -3.09
C ARG A 52 8.13 0.11 -1.69
N ASN A 53 7.05 0.90 -1.59
CA ASN A 53 6.50 1.31 -0.30
C ASN A 53 6.01 0.11 0.52
N PHE A 54 5.34 -0.86 -0.14
CA PHE A 54 4.89 -2.09 0.49
C PHE A 54 6.06 -2.87 1.11
N LEU A 55 7.14 -3.09 0.35
CA LEU A 55 8.33 -3.79 0.84
C LEU A 55 8.99 -3.06 2.01
N LYS A 56 9.14 -1.74 1.91
CA LYS A 56 9.76 -0.91 2.95
C LYS A 56 8.99 -0.97 4.27
N GLU A 57 7.66 -0.90 4.22
CA GLU A 57 6.84 -1.00 5.44
C GLU A 57 6.78 -2.42 5.99
N ALA A 58 6.76 -3.44 5.13
CA ALA A 58 6.88 -4.82 5.55
C ALA A 58 8.21 -5.08 6.29
N GLU A 59 9.33 -4.58 5.75
CA GLU A 59 10.65 -4.67 6.39
C GLU A 59 10.70 -3.94 7.73
N ARG A 60 10.15 -2.72 7.80
CA ARG A 60 10.04 -1.97 9.07
C ARG A 60 9.25 -2.71 10.14
N LEU A 61 8.17 -3.41 9.76
CA LEU A 61 7.37 -4.19 10.69
C LEU A 61 8.11 -5.43 11.19
N VAL A 62 8.85 -6.12 10.32
CA VAL A 62 9.72 -7.23 10.72
C VAL A 62 10.79 -6.76 11.71
N ASN A 63 11.47 -5.65 11.42
CA ASN A 63 12.50 -5.07 12.28
C ASN A 63 11.96 -4.56 13.63
N LYS A 64 10.69 -4.17 13.71
CA LYS A 64 10.05 -3.78 14.99
C LYS A 64 9.68 -4.98 15.88
N ASN A 65 9.47 -6.15 15.27
CA ASN A 65 9.04 -7.36 15.96
C ASN A 65 10.22 -8.31 16.30
N THR A 66 11.46 -7.92 15.99
CA THR A 66 12.71 -8.65 16.27
C THR A 66 13.49 -7.93 17.36
#